data_AF-A0A8D8WNN8-F1
#
_entry.id   AF-A0A8D8WNN8-F1
#
_cell.length_a   1.000
_cell.length_b   1.000
_cell.length_c   1.000
_cell.angle_alpha   90.00
_cell.angle_beta   90.00
_cell.angle_gamma   90.00
#
_symmetry.space_group_name_H-M   'P 1'
#
loop_
_entity.id
_entity.type
_entity.pdbx_description
1 polymer ?
#
loop_
_entity_poly.entity_id
_entity_poly.type
_entity_poly.pdbx_seq_one_letter_code
_entity_poly.pdbx_strand_id
1 'polypeptide(L)'
;MNQETPTINPQFSKLTSHIAVKEILDYKVYEASVPLIYDSKWSKSEDIQINNPCQKENQWCKAAEQFHEIIEADFININNDLQDKTEEINSIRHRQRRSVMATFLGYCCGVASKEETQDLYVGETKLAYNLQSLYNTLDTDHSQLSKVATSVETMTDQANHFLKMTKETIADTINKTENINQNEKIMFSMVMKNTIGIFQSIEAQRKSRIIDICKENKIPHIVVPLETLRSDLTELDEKISREGYTLSLKTEDITAYYSAEIATCMFSPSKIAIKIQIPIIKKNKKYSISKLIPIPFAWKDVTCIAQQEKEELWISSEYNTQVSKINTEDCKKGLCFMRRVRTQIPSEATCINLIIKRKNHKLMELCQMKCYHTTKTTVTQIKEDHLIITHPSNDTEILCSENKKIITENITYGALEVWLPCNCQIWDKKTIIVENTFPCDSRVTDYLNISHIIPQQWTKWATMPKTNDRKHNELHI
;
A
#
# COMPACT_ATOMS: atom_id res chain seq x y z
N MET A 1 -1.94 -64.86 20.29
CA MET A 1 -0.92 -63.82 20.08
C MET A 1 -1.63 -62.49 20.00
N ASN A 2 -1.65 -61.76 21.12
CA ASN A 2 -2.23 -60.43 21.19
C ASN A 2 -1.33 -59.48 20.42
N GLN A 3 -1.86 -58.85 19.36
CA GLN A 3 -1.20 -57.73 18.72
C GLN A 3 -1.28 -56.53 19.67
N GLU A 4 -0.14 -56.18 20.25
CA GLU A 4 0.04 -54.97 21.03
C GLU A 4 -0.26 -53.76 20.14
N THR A 5 -1.31 -53.03 20.49
CA THR A 5 -1.53 -51.66 20.05
C THR A 5 -0.32 -50.81 20.43
N PRO A 6 0.32 -50.09 19.50
CA PRO A 6 1.42 -49.21 19.86
C PRO A 6 0.85 -48.03 20.66
N THR A 7 1.13 -48.03 21.96
CA THR A 7 1.00 -46.87 22.83
C THR A 7 1.94 -45.77 22.31
N ILE A 8 1.36 -44.72 21.71
CA ILE A 8 2.08 -43.45 21.53
C ILE A 8 2.51 -42.98 22.92
N ASN A 9 3.82 -42.82 23.12
CA ASN A 9 4.37 -42.24 24.33
C ASN A 9 3.91 -40.76 24.42
N PRO A 10 3.02 -40.37 25.35
CA PRO A 10 2.36 -39.05 25.32
C PRO A 10 3.26 -37.88 25.75
N GLN A 11 4.54 -38.13 26.02
CA GLN A 11 5.39 -37.18 26.76
C GLN A 11 6.04 -36.06 25.92
N PHE A 12 5.96 -36.06 24.58
CA PHE A 12 6.66 -35.05 23.77
C PHE A 12 5.88 -34.46 22.58
N SER A 13 4.61 -34.83 22.36
CA SER A 13 3.84 -34.32 21.23
C SER A 13 2.90 -33.18 21.62
N LYS A 14 3.07 -32.03 20.95
CA LYS A 14 2.16 -30.88 21.08
C LYS A 14 1.02 -31.04 20.06
N LEU A 15 -0.22 -30.90 20.54
CA LEU A 15 -1.40 -30.92 19.67
C LEU A 15 -1.46 -29.61 18.90
N THR A 16 -1.50 -29.72 17.57
CA THR A 16 -1.52 -28.57 16.67
C THR A 16 -2.64 -28.73 15.66
N SER A 17 -3.21 -27.61 15.20
CA SER A 17 -4.19 -27.62 14.11
C SER A 17 -3.49 -27.91 12.78
N HIS A 18 -4.15 -28.63 11.90
CA HIS A 18 -3.67 -28.86 10.53
C HIS A 18 -3.57 -27.61 9.62
N ILE A 19 -3.86 -26.44 10.16
CA ILE A 19 -3.82 -25.16 9.46
C ILE A 19 -3.18 -24.17 10.42
N ALA A 20 -2.16 -23.47 9.95
CA ALA A 20 -1.61 -22.30 10.62
C ALA A 20 -2.26 -21.03 10.07
N VAL A 21 -2.35 -20.02 10.92
CA VAL A 21 -2.84 -18.69 10.59
C VAL A 21 -1.65 -17.74 10.69
N LYS A 22 -1.17 -17.20 9.55
CA LYS A 22 -0.09 -16.21 9.49
C LYS A 22 -0.70 -14.83 9.30
N GLU A 23 -0.52 -13.93 10.27
CA GLU A 23 -0.91 -12.52 10.12
C GLU A 23 -0.02 -11.83 9.08
N ILE A 24 -0.65 -11.03 8.21
CA ILE A 24 0.01 -10.20 7.22
C ILE A 24 0.06 -8.78 7.77
N LEU A 25 1.24 -8.33 8.18
CA LEU A 25 1.44 -7.07 8.89
C LEU A 25 1.46 -5.83 7.99
N ASP A 26 1.64 -6.02 6.68
CA ASP A 26 1.88 -4.94 5.71
C ASP A 26 0.60 -4.17 5.33
N TYR A 27 -0.56 -4.66 5.75
CA TYR A 27 -1.85 -4.06 5.42
C TYR A 27 -2.50 -3.37 6.62
N LYS A 28 -2.99 -2.15 6.36
CA LYS A 28 -3.80 -1.37 7.29
C LYS A 28 -5.27 -1.45 6.87
N VAL A 29 -6.11 -1.81 7.83
CA VAL A 29 -7.53 -2.09 7.61
C VAL A 29 -8.36 -0.86 7.88
N TYR A 30 -9.33 -0.57 7.02
CA TYR A 30 -10.27 0.53 7.23
C TYR A 30 -11.69 0.16 6.82
N GLU A 31 -12.70 0.77 7.45
CA GLU A 31 -14.13 0.48 7.24
C GLU A 31 -14.85 1.59 6.46
N ALA A 32 -14.27 2.80 6.42
CA ALA A 32 -14.79 3.96 5.72
C ALA A 32 -13.67 4.99 5.51
N SER A 33 -13.93 6.04 4.73
CA SER A 33 -13.03 7.19 4.61
C SER A 33 -13.76 8.51 4.80
N VAL A 34 -13.04 9.50 5.34
CA VAL A 34 -13.50 10.89 5.46
C VAL A 34 -12.68 11.76 4.50
N PRO A 35 -13.31 12.53 3.61
CA PRO A 35 -12.57 13.38 2.69
C PRO A 35 -12.06 14.65 3.39
N LEU A 36 -10.79 14.98 3.16
CA LEU A 36 -10.21 16.31 3.37
C LEU A 36 -9.99 16.96 2.02
N ILE A 37 -10.48 18.18 1.85
CA ILE A 37 -10.38 18.90 0.57
C ILE A 37 -9.43 20.07 0.72
N TYR A 38 -8.45 20.13 -0.17
CA TYR A 38 -7.48 21.21 -0.29
C TYR A 38 -7.62 21.86 -1.66
N ASP A 39 -7.75 23.18 -1.73
CA ASP A 39 -7.65 23.90 -2.99
C ASP A 39 -6.58 25.00 -2.93
N SER A 40 -5.86 25.18 -4.03
CA SER A 40 -4.87 26.25 -4.18
C SER A 40 -4.99 26.89 -5.55
N LYS A 41 -4.70 28.19 -5.60
CA LYS A 41 -4.38 28.85 -6.87
C LYS A 41 -3.00 28.39 -7.34
N TRP A 42 -2.81 28.33 -8.65
CA TRP A 42 -1.49 28.20 -9.27
C TRP A 42 -1.41 29.17 -10.45
N SER A 43 -0.23 29.71 -10.73
CA SER A 43 -0.09 30.79 -11.71
C SER A 43 -0.48 30.34 -13.12
N LYS A 44 -1.22 31.17 -13.87
CA LYS A 44 -1.25 31.05 -15.34
C LYS A 44 0.15 31.42 -15.80
N SER A 45 0.79 30.61 -16.66
CA SER A 45 2.03 31.03 -17.30
C SER A 45 1.71 32.26 -18.13
N GLU A 46 1.97 33.45 -17.59
CA GLU A 46 1.97 34.65 -18.40
C GLU A 46 3.20 34.57 -19.30
N ASP A 47 2.97 34.65 -20.62
CA ASP A 47 4.05 34.82 -21.59
C ASP A 47 4.71 36.18 -21.32
N ILE A 48 5.82 36.15 -20.60
CA ILE A 48 6.60 37.35 -20.32
C ILE A 48 7.34 37.72 -21.62
N GLN A 49 6.71 38.56 -22.43
CA GLN A 49 7.37 39.16 -23.59
C GLN A 49 8.38 40.22 -23.12
N ILE A 50 9.66 39.88 -23.18
CA ILE A 50 10.75 40.83 -23.00
C ILE A 50 11.18 41.30 -24.38
N ASN A 51 11.01 42.60 -24.66
CA ASN A 51 11.45 43.21 -25.91
C ASN A 51 12.94 42.93 -26.12
N ASN A 52 13.30 42.37 -27.28
CA ASN A 52 14.68 42.04 -27.62
C ASN A 52 15.46 43.35 -27.90
N PRO A 53 16.44 43.75 -27.07
CA PRO A 53 17.16 45.01 -27.27
C PRO A 53 18.27 44.89 -28.33
N CYS A 54 18.49 43.71 -28.90
CA CYS A 54 19.48 43.50 -29.95
C CYS A 54 19.00 44.07 -31.29
N GLN A 55 19.54 45.26 -31.64
CA GLN A 55 19.32 45.89 -32.95
C GLN A 55 20.53 45.77 -33.90
N LYS A 56 21.69 45.30 -33.42
CA LYS A 56 22.92 45.08 -34.23
C LYS A 56 23.65 43.82 -33.75
N GLU A 57 24.21 43.04 -34.68
CA GLU A 57 25.08 41.90 -34.37
C GLU A 57 26.33 42.35 -33.61
N ASN A 58 26.38 42.12 -32.30
CA ASN A 58 27.62 42.10 -31.52
C ASN A 58 27.81 40.71 -30.89
N GLN A 59 29.02 40.39 -30.41
CA GLN A 59 29.32 39.09 -29.79
C GLN A 59 28.42 38.80 -28.57
N TRP A 60 27.96 39.82 -27.86
CA TRP A 60 27.06 39.69 -26.71
C TRP A 60 25.63 39.31 -27.12
N CYS A 61 25.14 39.81 -28.25
CA CYS A 61 23.86 39.41 -28.82
C CYS A 61 23.91 37.96 -29.31
N LYS A 62 25.02 37.52 -29.92
CA LYS A 62 25.21 36.10 -30.30
C LYS A 62 25.24 35.17 -29.08
N ALA A 63 25.94 35.55 -28.02
CA ALA A 63 25.94 34.79 -26.76
C ALA A 63 24.57 34.79 -26.08
N ALA A 64 23.84 35.91 -26.13
CA ALA A 64 22.48 36.03 -25.60
C ALA A 64 21.47 35.18 -26.37
N GLU A 65 21.57 35.14 -27.71
CA GLU A 65 20.75 34.27 -28.55
C GLU A 65 21.03 32.79 -28.23
N GLN A 66 22.30 32.37 -28.16
CA GLN A 66 22.65 30.98 -27.84
C GLN A 66 22.16 30.54 -26.45
N PHE A 67 22.29 31.39 -25.42
CA PHE A 67 21.77 31.08 -24.09
C PHE A 67 20.24 31.10 -24.04
N HIS A 68 19.62 32.03 -24.77
CA HIS A 68 18.17 32.07 -24.87
C HIS A 68 17.64 30.82 -25.55
N GLU A 69 18.26 30.37 -26.64
CA GLU A 69 17.92 29.13 -27.33
C GLU A 69 18.00 27.91 -26.40
N ILE A 70 19.00 27.83 -25.52
CA ILE A 70 19.12 26.72 -24.55
C ILE A 70 17.95 26.74 -23.55
N ILE A 71 17.65 27.91 -22.98
CA ILE A 71 16.57 28.06 -21.99
C ILE A 71 15.20 27.88 -22.63
N GLU A 72 15.01 28.40 -23.85
CA GLU A 72 13.80 28.28 -24.63
C GLU A 72 13.60 26.83 -25.08
N ALA A 73 14.66 26.12 -25.48
CA ALA A 73 14.59 24.69 -25.78
C ALA A 73 14.19 23.87 -24.55
N ASP A 74 14.81 24.12 -23.38
CA ASP A 74 14.42 23.47 -22.12
C ASP A 74 12.96 23.79 -21.74
N PHE A 75 12.56 25.05 -21.87
CA PHE A 75 11.19 25.49 -21.58
C PHE A 75 10.19 24.84 -22.53
N ILE A 76 10.44 24.85 -23.84
CA ILE A 76 9.61 24.19 -24.86
C ILE A 76 9.53 22.69 -24.58
N ASN A 77 10.63 22.03 -24.24
CA ASN A 77 10.63 20.60 -23.90
C ASN A 77 9.76 20.30 -22.68
N ILE A 78 9.86 21.10 -21.61
CA ILE A 78 9.03 20.92 -20.41
C ILE A 78 7.56 21.27 -20.71
N ASN A 79 7.30 22.29 -21.50
CA ASN A 79 5.94 22.69 -21.84
C ASN A 79 5.27 21.70 -22.79
N ASN A 80 6.04 21.11 -23.71
CA ASN A 80 5.61 19.97 -24.53
C ASN A 80 5.37 18.73 -23.66
N ASP A 81 6.24 18.41 -22.70
CA ASP A 81 5.96 17.33 -21.72
C ASP A 81 4.68 17.60 -20.92
N LEU A 82 4.45 18.85 -20.48
CA LEU A 82 3.22 19.25 -19.81
C LEU A 82 2.00 19.15 -20.74
N GLN A 83 2.13 19.54 -22.00
CA GLN A 83 1.07 19.49 -22.99
C GLN A 83 0.76 18.03 -23.36
N ASP A 84 1.76 17.21 -23.64
CA ASP A 84 1.65 15.77 -23.88
C ASP A 84 1.02 15.06 -22.67
N LYS A 85 1.46 15.37 -21.44
CA LYS A 85 0.83 14.85 -20.22
C LYS A 85 -0.62 15.31 -20.09
N THR A 86 -0.95 16.53 -20.52
CA THR A 86 -2.32 17.07 -20.51
C THR A 86 -3.18 16.45 -21.62
N GLU A 87 -2.61 16.17 -22.78
CA GLU A 87 -3.26 15.55 -23.94
C GLU A 87 -3.48 14.05 -23.72
N GLU A 88 -2.51 13.34 -23.13
CA GLU A 88 -2.65 11.97 -22.66
C GLU A 88 -3.83 11.86 -21.68
N ILE A 89 -3.90 12.77 -20.70
CA ILE A 89 -5.03 12.89 -19.77
C ILE A 89 -6.35 13.15 -20.51
N ASN A 90 -6.34 14.04 -21.51
CA ASN A 90 -7.53 14.36 -22.30
C ASN A 90 -7.95 13.20 -23.22
N SER A 91 -7.02 12.35 -23.68
CA SER A 91 -7.32 11.18 -24.52
C SER A 91 -8.04 10.07 -23.75
N ILE A 92 -7.81 9.99 -22.43
CA ILE A 92 -8.57 9.12 -21.51
C ILE A 92 -10.05 9.54 -21.44
N ARG A 93 -10.41 10.79 -21.79
CA ARG A 93 -11.81 11.27 -21.87
C ARG A 93 -12.71 10.45 -22.78
N HIS A 94 -12.17 9.79 -23.80
CA HIS A 94 -13.00 9.08 -24.79
C HIS A 94 -13.38 7.64 -24.39
N ARG A 95 -12.93 7.12 -23.24
CA ARG A 95 -13.24 5.75 -22.80
C ARG A 95 -14.06 5.59 -21.52
N GLN A 96 -14.47 6.64 -20.84
CA GLN A 96 -15.07 6.49 -19.50
C GLN A 96 -16.57 6.85 -19.43
N ARG A 97 -17.35 5.88 -18.93
CA ARG A 97 -18.79 6.00 -18.62
C ARG A 97 -19.00 6.99 -17.46
N ARG A 98 -20.05 7.81 -17.59
CA ARG A 98 -20.59 8.72 -16.57
C ARG A 98 -20.65 8.04 -15.18
N SER A 99 -19.93 8.58 -14.19
CA SER A 99 -20.24 8.33 -12.78
C SER A 99 -21.10 9.48 -12.26
N VAL A 100 -22.31 9.14 -11.84
CA VAL A 100 -23.28 10.04 -11.22
C VAL A 100 -22.98 10.08 -9.73
N MET A 101 -22.71 11.27 -9.21
CA MET A 101 -22.70 11.58 -7.78
C MET A 101 -24.06 11.18 -7.17
N ALA A 102 -24.10 10.08 -6.43
CA ALA A 102 -25.28 9.63 -5.70
C ALA A 102 -25.26 10.17 -4.26
N THR A 103 -26.26 11.01 -3.97
CA THR A 103 -26.91 11.33 -2.69
C THR A 103 -26.32 10.74 -1.39
N PHE A 104 -25.98 11.65 -0.45
CA PHE A 104 -25.84 11.60 1.02
C PHE A 104 -25.28 10.34 1.71
N LEU A 105 -25.71 9.12 1.37
CA LEU A 105 -25.12 7.86 1.88
C LEU A 105 -23.71 7.56 1.32
N GLY A 106 -23.29 8.26 0.25
CA GLY A 106 -21.96 8.15 -0.35
C GLY A 106 -20.86 8.97 0.34
N TYR A 107 -21.22 9.86 1.27
CA TYR A 107 -20.28 10.83 1.86
C TYR A 107 -19.59 10.31 3.15
N CYS A 108 -20.36 9.61 4.00
CA CYS A 108 -19.94 8.72 5.11
C CYS A 108 -18.85 7.66 4.83
N CYS A 109 -18.79 7.20 3.59
CA CYS A 109 -18.45 5.80 3.27
C CYS A 109 -17.73 5.65 1.93
N GLY A 110 -16.84 6.60 1.61
CA GLY A 110 -15.91 6.40 0.52
C GLY A 110 -15.01 5.18 0.76
N VAL A 111 -14.51 4.60 -0.33
CA VAL A 111 -13.43 3.61 -0.28
C VAL A 111 -12.16 4.39 -0.59
N ALA A 112 -11.29 4.59 0.39
CA ALA A 112 -10.07 5.39 0.25
C ALA A 112 -9.20 4.95 -0.93
N SER A 113 -9.17 3.65 -1.23
CA SER A 113 -8.38 3.04 -2.30
C SER A 113 -9.14 2.87 -3.64
N LYS A 114 -10.37 3.37 -3.74
CA LYS A 114 -11.13 3.25 -5.00
C LYS A 114 -10.74 4.39 -5.93
N GLU A 115 -10.28 4.03 -7.12
CA GLU A 115 -10.10 4.96 -8.22
C GLU A 115 -11.47 5.58 -8.57
N GLU A 116 -11.71 6.80 -8.09
CA GLU A 116 -12.80 7.63 -8.59
C GLU A 116 -12.38 8.10 -9.99
N THR A 117 -13.04 7.61 -11.04
CA THR A 117 -12.83 8.10 -12.41
C THR A 117 -13.36 9.53 -12.50
N GLN A 118 -12.49 10.50 -12.23
CA GLN A 118 -12.76 11.92 -12.40
C GLN A 118 -11.79 12.49 -13.44
N ASP A 119 -12.29 13.43 -14.25
CA ASP A 119 -11.46 14.19 -15.18
C ASP A 119 -10.37 14.91 -14.38
N LEU A 120 -9.10 14.55 -14.59
CA LEU A 120 -7.97 15.26 -13.98
C LEU A 120 -7.96 16.74 -14.41
N TYR A 121 -8.36 17.07 -15.63
CA TYR A 121 -8.48 18.46 -16.10
C TYR A 121 -9.93 18.86 -16.38
N VAL A 122 -10.35 19.92 -15.70
CA VAL A 122 -11.71 20.45 -15.66
C VAL A 122 -11.69 21.95 -15.95
N GLY A 123 -12.66 22.44 -16.74
CA GLY A 123 -12.79 23.89 -16.96
C GLY A 123 -13.05 24.64 -15.64
N GLU A 124 -12.60 25.89 -15.53
CA GLU A 124 -12.67 26.67 -14.27
C GLU A 124 -14.09 26.70 -13.66
N THR A 125 -15.11 26.85 -14.51
CA THR A 125 -16.53 26.87 -14.08
C THR A 125 -17.02 25.52 -13.58
N LYS A 126 -16.64 24.42 -14.23
CA LYS A 126 -16.99 23.05 -13.82
C LYS A 126 -16.23 22.65 -12.55
N LEU A 127 -14.98 23.09 -12.38
CA LEU A 127 -14.23 22.90 -11.13
C LEU A 127 -14.88 23.68 -9.98
N ALA A 128 -15.21 24.96 -10.18
CA ALA A 128 -15.87 25.78 -9.17
C ALA A 128 -17.24 25.19 -8.78
N TYR A 129 -18.02 24.71 -9.75
CA TYR A 129 -19.29 24.03 -9.50
C TYR A 129 -19.10 22.72 -8.71
N ASN A 130 -18.11 21.90 -9.09
CA ASN A 130 -17.82 20.65 -8.38
C ASN A 130 -17.38 20.91 -6.93
N LEU A 131 -16.51 21.89 -6.72
CA LEU A 131 -16.09 22.32 -5.39
C LEU A 131 -17.27 22.85 -4.58
N GLN A 132 -18.11 23.70 -5.17
CA GLN A 132 -19.30 24.21 -4.47
C GLN A 132 -20.28 23.09 -4.12
N SER A 133 -20.48 22.11 -5.00
CA SER A 133 -21.32 20.93 -4.73
C SER A 133 -20.75 20.09 -3.57
N LEU A 134 -19.43 19.88 -3.56
CA LEU A 134 -18.73 19.21 -2.47
C LEU A 134 -18.88 20.00 -1.16
N TYR A 135 -18.67 21.32 -1.19
CA TYR A 135 -18.82 22.21 -0.04
C TYR A 135 -20.26 22.26 0.48
N ASN A 136 -21.26 22.33 -0.39
CA ASN A 136 -22.66 22.31 0.03
C ASN A 136 -23.07 20.97 0.64
N THR A 137 -22.45 19.87 0.21
CA THR A 137 -22.66 18.53 0.82
C THR A 137 -21.94 18.41 2.17
N LEU A 138 -20.84 19.15 2.32
CA LEU A 138 -20.05 19.28 3.54
C LEU A 138 -20.73 20.16 4.61
N ASP A 139 -21.36 21.25 4.19
CA ASP A 139 -21.89 22.31 5.06
C ASP A 139 -23.06 21.85 5.93
N THR A 140 -23.76 20.77 5.54
CA THR A 140 -24.91 20.25 6.32
C THR A 140 -24.51 19.54 7.62
N ASP A 141 -23.27 19.03 7.75
CA ASP A 141 -22.81 18.35 8.98
C ASP A 141 -21.33 18.65 9.37
N HIS A 142 -20.47 19.06 8.43
CA HIS A 142 -19.00 19.12 8.61
C HIS A 142 -18.30 20.25 7.81
N SER A 143 -18.73 21.50 7.97
CA SER A 143 -18.17 22.69 7.28
C SER A 143 -16.65 22.92 7.45
N GLN A 144 -15.97 22.19 8.34
CA GLN A 144 -14.55 22.32 8.65
C GLN A 144 -13.62 21.38 7.86
N LEU A 145 -14.16 20.48 7.01
CA LEU A 145 -13.35 19.55 6.21
C LEU A 145 -12.89 20.13 4.85
N SER A 146 -13.32 21.36 4.54
CA SER A 146 -12.79 22.16 3.43
C SER A 146 -11.69 23.08 3.93
N LYS A 147 -10.48 22.98 3.38
CA LYS A 147 -9.35 23.84 3.75
C LYS A 147 -8.63 24.39 2.52
N VAL A 148 -8.11 25.60 2.65
CA VAL A 148 -7.38 26.28 1.58
C VAL A 148 -5.90 25.97 1.72
N ALA A 149 -5.26 25.48 0.66
CA ALA A 149 -3.84 25.20 0.62
C ALA A 149 -3.05 26.51 0.41
N THR A 150 -2.51 27.05 1.49
CA THR A 150 -1.80 28.34 1.52
C THR A 150 -0.35 28.27 1.03
N SER A 151 0.28 27.09 1.08
CA SER A 151 1.71 26.96 0.75
C SER A 151 2.02 27.21 -0.73
N VAL A 152 1.16 26.74 -1.63
CA VAL A 152 1.35 26.97 -3.07
C VAL A 152 0.95 28.39 -3.46
N GLU A 153 -0.10 28.94 -2.86
CA GLU A 153 -0.52 30.33 -3.07
C GLU A 153 0.58 31.31 -2.61
N THR A 154 1.10 31.16 -1.39
CA THR A 154 2.18 32.02 -0.87
C THR A 154 3.46 31.95 -1.71
N MET A 155 3.86 30.76 -2.16
CA MET A 155 5.01 30.61 -3.06
C MET A 155 4.74 31.22 -4.44
N THR A 156 3.54 31.05 -4.98
CA THR A 156 3.12 31.66 -6.25
C THR A 156 3.14 33.18 -6.14
N ASP A 157 2.64 33.73 -5.04
CA ASP A 157 2.63 35.16 -4.77
C ASP A 157 4.04 35.71 -4.58
N GLN A 158 4.91 34.99 -3.86
CA GLN A 158 6.33 35.35 -3.73
C GLN A 158 7.06 35.31 -5.07
N ALA A 159 6.80 34.31 -5.91
CA ALA A 159 7.37 34.21 -7.24
C ALA A 159 6.89 35.36 -8.14
N ASN A 160 5.58 35.64 -8.15
CA ASN A 160 4.99 36.74 -8.91
C ASN A 160 5.50 38.10 -8.41
N HIS A 161 5.62 38.27 -7.10
CA HIS A 161 6.18 39.48 -6.49
C HIS A 161 7.65 39.65 -6.86
N PHE A 162 8.45 38.58 -6.82
CA PHE A 162 9.84 38.61 -7.26
C PHE A 162 9.94 38.99 -8.74
N LEU A 163 9.15 38.36 -9.62
CA LEU A 163 9.12 38.68 -11.05
C LEU A 163 8.74 40.14 -11.30
N LYS A 164 7.72 40.65 -10.60
CA LYS A 164 7.29 42.04 -10.67
C LYS A 164 8.37 43.01 -10.20
N MET A 165 8.92 42.79 -9.01
CA MET A 165 10.01 43.60 -8.44
C MET A 165 11.23 43.63 -9.35
N THR A 166 11.59 42.47 -9.91
CA THR A 166 12.74 42.35 -10.81
C THR A 166 12.50 43.13 -12.11
N LYS A 167 11.28 43.05 -12.68
CA LYS A 167 10.87 43.83 -13.85
C LYS A 167 10.92 45.34 -13.59
N GLU A 168 10.33 45.78 -12.48
CA GLU A 168 10.22 47.21 -12.11
C GLU A 168 11.59 47.80 -11.79
N THR A 169 12.41 47.11 -10.99
CA THR A 169 13.77 47.56 -10.64
C THR A 169 14.62 47.79 -11.88
N ILE A 170 14.43 46.98 -12.92
CA ILE A 170 15.25 47.03 -14.13
C ILE A 170 14.70 48.01 -15.15
N ALA A 171 13.39 48.14 -15.29
CA ALA A 171 12.80 49.26 -16.04
C ALA A 171 13.29 50.60 -15.46
N ASP A 172 13.33 50.71 -14.13
CA ASP A 172 13.85 51.87 -13.44
C ASP A 172 15.36 52.05 -13.64
N THR A 173 16.16 50.99 -13.55
CA THR A 173 17.62 51.07 -13.76
C THR A 173 17.97 51.41 -15.22
N ILE A 174 17.22 50.92 -16.20
CA ILE A 174 17.41 51.26 -17.61
C ILE A 174 17.03 52.72 -17.88
N ASN A 175 15.96 53.21 -17.25
CA ASN A 175 15.45 54.58 -17.46
C ASN A 175 16.22 55.65 -16.69
N LYS A 176 16.70 55.36 -15.47
CA LYS A 176 17.38 56.35 -14.60
C LYS A 176 18.84 56.59 -14.95
N THR A 177 19.44 55.76 -15.80
CA THR A 177 20.87 55.81 -16.06
C THR A 177 21.14 56.28 -17.48
N GLU A 178 21.26 57.59 -17.65
CA GLU A 178 21.52 58.26 -18.94
C GLU A 178 22.87 57.85 -19.59
N ASN A 179 23.76 57.19 -18.84
CA ASN A 179 25.13 56.83 -19.24
C ASN A 179 25.43 55.32 -19.36
N ILE A 180 24.43 54.44 -19.32
CA ILE A 180 24.68 52.99 -19.49
C ILE A 180 25.04 52.70 -20.95
N ASN A 181 26.20 52.09 -21.17
CA ASN A 181 26.66 51.65 -22.49
C ASN A 181 25.65 50.63 -23.07
N GLN A 182 25.42 50.66 -24.38
CA GLN A 182 24.53 49.74 -25.06
C GLN A 182 24.86 48.25 -24.76
N ASN A 183 26.14 47.92 -24.57
CA ASN A 183 26.57 46.58 -24.15
C ASN A 183 26.08 46.20 -22.74
N GLU A 184 26.06 47.13 -21.79
CA GLU A 184 25.55 46.88 -20.43
C GLU A 184 24.03 46.72 -20.45
N LYS A 185 23.30 47.51 -21.25
CA LYS A 185 21.84 47.33 -21.44
C LYS A 185 21.52 45.94 -22.00
N ILE A 186 22.30 45.47 -22.97
CA ILE A 186 22.17 44.12 -23.54
C ILE A 186 22.46 43.06 -22.46
N MET A 187 23.55 43.20 -21.71
CA MET A 187 23.92 42.24 -20.66
C MET A 187 22.84 42.16 -19.56
N PHE A 188 22.31 43.29 -19.10
CA PHE A 188 21.21 43.33 -18.13
C PHE A 188 19.93 42.67 -18.66
N SER A 189 19.58 42.90 -19.92
CA SER A 189 18.41 42.26 -20.54
C SER A 189 18.56 40.74 -20.67
N MET A 190 19.78 40.26 -20.94
CA MET A 190 20.09 38.84 -21.05
C MET A 190 19.98 38.15 -19.69
N VAL A 191 20.61 38.71 -18.66
CA VAL A 191 20.49 38.21 -17.28
C VAL A 191 19.02 38.13 -16.87
N MET A 192 18.20 39.09 -17.29
CA MET A 192 16.77 39.09 -17.01
C MET A 192 15.99 38.01 -17.70
N LYS A 193 16.16 37.89 -19.01
CA LYS A 193 15.49 36.86 -19.80
C LYS A 193 15.85 35.48 -19.27
N ASN A 194 17.10 35.28 -18.90
CA ASN A 194 17.57 34.02 -18.32
C ASN A 194 16.98 33.77 -16.93
N THR A 195 16.98 34.80 -16.06
CA THR A 195 16.40 34.68 -14.72
C THR A 195 14.92 34.30 -14.82
N ILE A 196 14.15 35.03 -15.64
CA ILE A 196 12.73 34.76 -15.87
C ILE A 196 12.51 33.36 -16.45
N GLY A 197 13.29 32.95 -17.44
CA GLY A 197 13.20 31.61 -18.03
C GLY A 197 13.54 30.49 -17.05
N ILE A 198 14.54 30.68 -16.18
CA ILE A 198 14.85 29.73 -15.10
C ILE A 198 13.67 29.63 -14.11
N PHE A 199 13.08 30.76 -13.70
CA PHE A 199 11.90 30.76 -12.83
C PHE A 199 10.71 30.04 -13.48
N GLN A 200 10.44 30.31 -14.75
CA GLN A 200 9.38 29.64 -15.51
C GLN A 200 9.63 28.13 -15.62
N SER A 201 10.88 27.71 -15.87
CA SER A 201 11.26 26.30 -15.91
C SER A 201 11.06 25.60 -14.56
N ILE A 202 11.46 26.23 -13.45
CA ILE A 202 11.23 25.69 -12.09
C ILE A 202 9.73 25.51 -11.82
N GLU A 203 8.90 26.51 -12.17
CA GLU A 203 7.45 26.43 -12.00
C GLU A 203 6.81 25.34 -12.88
N ALA A 204 7.28 25.20 -14.12
CA ALA A 204 6.81 24.16 -15.02
C ALA A 204 7.18 22.75 -14.51
N GLN A 205 8.42 22.55 -14.02
CA GLN A 205 8.85 21.30 -13.39
C GLN A 205 8.03 20.98 -12.13
N ARG A 206 7.72 21.98 -11.29
CA ARG A 206 6.87 21.80 -10.11
C ARG A 206 5.48 21.32 -10.51
N LYS A 207 4.85 21.98 -11.48
CA LYS A 207 3.54 21.56 -12.01
C LYS A 207 3.58 20.13 -12.53
N SER A 208 4.60 19.79 -13.32
CA SER A 208 4.79 18.44 -13.88
C SER A 208 4.86 17.40 -12.75
N ARG A 209 5.66 17.65 -11.69
CA ARG A 209 5.75 16.76 -10.51
C ARG A 209 4.43 16.62 -9.75
N ILE A 210 3.69 17.72 -9.56
CA ILE A 210 2.38 17.66 -8.89
C ILE A 210 1.41 16.79 -9.71
N ILE A 211 1.38 16.97 -11.03
CA ILE A 211 0.54 16.18 -11.94
C ILE A 211 0.93 14.69 -11.86
N ASP A 212 2.22 14.36 -11.91
CA ASP A 212 2.70 12.98 -11.84
C ASP A 212 2.29 12.30 -10.52
N ILE A 213 2.50 12.98 -9.38
CA ILE A 213 2.09 12.46 -8.06
C ILE A 213 0.56 12.26 -8.01
N CYS A 214 -0.20 13.18 -8.57
CA CYS A 214 -1.66 13.09 -8.66
C CYS A 214 -2.13 11.97 -9.59
N LYS A 215 -1.43 11.69 -10.70
CA LYS A 215 -1.71 10.53 -11.58
C LYS A 215 -1.55 9.20 -10.83
N GLU A 216 -0.66 9.15 -9.84
CA GLU A 216 -0.49 8.00 -8.95
C GLU A 216 -1.48 7.97 -7.77
N ASN A 217 -2.48 8.85 -7.73
CA ASN A 217 -3.44 9.00 -6.61
C ASN A 217 -2.78 9.27 -5.25
N LYS A 218 -1.58 9.88 -5.24
CA LYS A 218 -0.83 10.21 -4.03
C LYS A 218 -0.96 11.69 -3.67
N ILE A 219 -0.64 12.01 -2.42
CA ILE A 219 -0.68 13.38 -1.91
C ILE A 219 0.60 14.13 -2.34
N PRO A 220 0.51 15.21 -3.14
CA PRO A 220 1.67 16.04 -3.45
C PRO A 220 2.04 16.92 -2.25
N HIS A 221 3.20 16.64 -1.64
CA HIS A 221 3.75 17.38 -0.50
C HIS A 221 3.91 18.88 -0.75
N ILE A 222 4.07 19.30 -2.01
CA ILE A 222 4.18 20.70 -2.41
C ILE A 222 2.86 21.45 -2.14
N VAL A 223 1.72 20.77 -2.37
CA VAL A 223 0.39 21.37 -2.24
C VAL A 223 -0.16 21.20 -0.83
N VAL A 224 0.07 20.02 -0.24
CA VAL A 224 -0.35 19.69 1.13
C VAL A 224 0.90 19.36 1.95
N PRO A 225 1.47 20.32 2.67
CA PRO A 225 2.64 20.10 3.52
C PRO A 225 2.36 19.15 4.70
N LEU A 226 3.41 18.49 5.20
CA LEU A 226 3.31 17.50 6.28
C LEU A 226 2.68 18.07 7.54
N GLU A 227 3.07 19.29 7.94
CA GLU A 227 2.55 19.92 9.16
C GLU A 227 1.07 20.30 9.03
N THR A 228 0.66 20.75 7.84
CA THR A 228 -0.75 21.03 7.52
C THR A 228 -1.57 19.76 7.66
N LEU A 229 -1.16 18.68 6.97
CA LEU A 229 -1.87 17.41 7.03
C LEU A 229 -1.88 16.84 8.46
N ARG A 230 -0.78 16.93 9.20
CA ARG A 230 -0.70 16.45 10.59
C ARG A 230 -1.70 17.16 11.49
N SER A 231 -1.74 18.50 11.45
CA SER A 231 -2.70 19.30 12.21
C SER A 231 -4.14 18.92 11.87
N ASP A 232 -4.42 18.75 10.57
CA ASP A 232 -5.76 18.43 10.09
C ASP A 232 -6.19 17.01 10.47
N LEU A 233 -5.26 16.05 10.48
CA LEU A 233 -5.50 14.70 10.96
C LEU A 233 -5.75 14.66 12.47
N THR A 234 -5.01 15.44 13.27
CA THR A 234 -5.25 15.53 14.72
C THR A 234 -6.65 16.08 15.00
N GLU A 235 -7.03 17.17 14.33
CA GLU A 235 -8.37 17.75 14.45
C GLU A 235 -9.47 16.76 14.02
N LEU A 236 -9.23 16.03 12.94
CA LEU A 236 -10.15 15.01 12.45
C LEU A 236 -10.30 13.84 13.44
N ASP A 237 -9.20 13.31 13.98
CA ASP A 237 -9.23 12.18 14.93
C ASP A 237 -10.02 12.54 16.20
N GLU A 238 -9.88 13.77 16.70
CA GLU A 238 -10.68 14.26 17.84
C GLU A 238 -12.18 14.28 17.56
N LYS A 239 -12.59 14.63 16.33
CA LYS A 239 -14.01 14.69 15.93
C LYS A 239 -14.58 13.29 15.77
N ILE A 240 -13.95 12.45 14.96
CA ILE A 240 -14.44 11.09 14.68
C ILE A 240 -14.36 10.20 15.92
N SER A 241 -13.45 10.50 16.86
CA SER A 241 -13.38 9.84 18.17
C SER A 241 -14.66 9.95 18.98
N ARG A 242 -15.40 11.06 18.86
CA ARG A 242 -16.70 11.26 19.54
C ARG A 242 -17.78 10.36 18.95
N GLU A 243 -17.66 10.00 17.67
CA GLU A 243 -18.56 9.09 16.97
C GLU A 243 -18.14 7.61 17.10
N GLY A 244 -17.10 7.33 17.89
CA GLY A 244 -16.61 5.97 18.10
C GLY A 244 -15.79 5.44 16.93
N TYR A 245 -15.10 6.32 16.20
CA TYR A 245 -14.13 5.97 15.15
C TYR A 245 -12.73 6.44 15.53
N THR A 246 -11.72 5.98 14.79
CA THR A 246 -10.34 6.44 14.87
C THR A 246 -9.69 6.31 13.49
N LEU A 247 -8.58 7.02 13.28
CA LEU A 247 -7.81 6.91 12.05
C LEU A 247 -7.19 5.50 11.92
N SER A 248 -7.25 4.93 10.71
CA SER A 248 -6.67 3.60 10.43
C SER A 248 -5.15 3.66 10.27
N LEU A 249 -4.67 4.79 9.75
CA LEU A 249 -3.28 5.19 9.77
C LEU A 249 -3.11 6.14 10.96
N LYS A 250 -2.03 6.02 11.72
CA LYS A 250 -1.83 6.90 12.88
C LYS A 250 -1.23 8.23 12.44
N THR A 251 -1.58 9.31 13.14
CA THR A 251 -1.04 10.65 12.86
C THR A 251 0.49 10.71 13.04
N GLU A 252 1.08 9.87 13.91
CA GLU A 252 2.53 9.78 14.06
C GLU A 252 3.23 9.22 12.80
N ASP A 253 2.55 8.35 12.06
CA ASP A 253 3.05 7.76 10.80
C ASP A 253 2.54 8.56 9.60
N ILE A 254 2.85 9.86 9.60
CA ILE A 254 2.42 10.79 8.55
C ILE A 254 2.91 10.34 7.16
N THR A 255 4.06 9.68 7.11
CA THR A 255 4.66 9.12 5.89
C THR A 255 3.77 8.09 5.21
N ALA A 256 3.04 7.28 5.98
CA ALA A 256 2.12 6.30 5.42
C ALA A 256 1.04 6.97 4.56
N TYR A 257 0.53 8.14 4.95
CA TYR A 257 -0.45 8.89 4.16
C TYR A 257 0.06 9.31 2.80
N TYR A 258 1.31 9.79 2.71
CA TYR A 258 1.92 10.22 1.45
C TYR A 258 2.30 9.04 0.54
N SER A 259 2.55 7.87 1.11
CA SER A 259 2.80 6.65 0.36
C SER A 259 1.52 6.00 -0.19
N ALA A 260 0.38 6.28 0.43
CA ALA A 260 -0.90 5.67 0.13
C ALA A 260 -1.60 6.31 -1.08
N GLU A 261 -2.32 5.48 -1.84
CA GLU A 261 -3.15 5.90 -2.98
C GLU A 261 -4.53 6.35 -2.50
N ILE A 262 -4.58 7.48 -1.81
CA ILE A 262 -5.80 8.01 -1.16
C ILE A 262 -6.17 9.41 -1.62
N ALA A 263 -5.50 9.96 -2.62
CA ALA A 263 -5.74 11.31 -3.12
C ALA A 263 -6.34 11.29 -4.53
N THR A 264 -7.25 12.22 -4.79
CA THR A 264 -7.79 12.51 -6.12
C THR A 264 -7.60 13.98 -6.41
N CYS A 265 -7.02 14.31 -7.56
CA CYS A 265 -6.73 15.70 -7.95
C CYS A 265 -7.61 16.14 -9.12
N MET A 266 -8.03 17.41 -9.07
CA MET A 266 -8.68 18.10 -10.18
C MET A 266 -7.91 19.38 -10.47
N PHE A 267 -7.60 19.59 -11.74
CA PHE A 267 -6.84 20.71 -12.25
C PHE A 267 -7.71 21.60 -13.13
N SER A 268 -7.45 22.89 -13.07
CA SER A 268 -7.95 23.91 -13.98
C SER A 268 -6.79 24.83 -14.36
N PRO A 269 -6.94 25.72 -15.35
CA PRO A 269 -5.86 26.62 -15.75
C PRO A 269 -5.25 27.47 -14.61
N SER A 270 -6.03 27.77 -13.56
CA SER A 270 -5.59 28.66 -12.45
C SER A 270 -5.72 28.05 -11.06
N LYS A 271 -6.26 26.83 -10.94
CA LYS A 271 -6.47 26.19 -9.63
C LYS A 271 -6.24 24.69 -9.68
N ILE A 272 -5.77 24.18 -8.56
CA ILE A 272 -5.74 22.75 -8.23
C ILE A 272 -6.66 22.52 -7.03
N ALA A 273 -7.41 21.41 -7.07
CA ALA A 273 -8.12 20.87 -5.93
C ALA A 273 -7.68 19.43 -5.68
N ILE A 274 -7.42 19.08 -4.43
CA ILE A 274 -6.99 17.76 -3.98
C ILE A 274 -7.97 17.29 -2.92
N LYS A 275 -8.58 16.14 -3.17
CA LYS A 275 -9.44 15.44 -2.23
C LYS A 275 -8.67 14.25 -1.68
N ILE A 276 -8.39 14.23 -0.39
CA ILE A 276 -7.69 13.14 0.30
C ILE A 276 -8.70 12.33 1.12
N GLN A 277 -8.83 11.05 0.83
CA GLN A 277 -9.74 10.12 1.50
C GLN A 277 -9.05 9.51 2.73
N ILE A 278 -9.29 10.08 3.91
CA ILE A 278 -8.66 9.63 5.16
C ILE A 278 -9.31 8.34 5.65
N PRO A 279 -8.58 7.20 5.72
CA PRO A 279 -9.15 5.93 6.12
C PRO A 279 -9.44 5.88 7.63
N ILE A 280 -10.66 5.51 8.00
CA ILE A 280 -11.13 5.41 9.39
C ILE A 280 -11.70 4.02 9.70
N ILE A 281 -11.66 3.67 10.99
CA ILE A 281 -12.11 2.40 11.52
C ILE A 281 -12.85 2.62 12.84
N LYS A 282 -13.84 1.77 13.17
CA LYS A 282 -14.49 1.82 14.48
C LYS A 282 -13.50 1.63 15.62
N LYS A 283 -13.63 2.47 16.64
CA LYS A 283 -12.88 2.40 17.88
C LYS A 283 -13.10 1.05 18.55
N ASN A 284 -12.04 0.50 19.15
CA ASN A 284 -11.99 -0.82 19.79
C ASN A 284 -12.10 -2.03 18.86
N LYS A 285 -12.22 -1.83 17.54
CA LYS A 285 -12.09 -2.93 16.58
C LYS A 285 -10.65 -3.07 16.14
N LYS A 286 -10.10 -4.28 16.30
CA LYS A 286 -8.85 -4.65 15.63
C LYS A 286 -9.13 -5.79 14.69
N TYR A 287 -8.90 -5.52 13.41
CA TYR A 287 -8.88 -6.51 12.37
C TYR A 287 -7.43 -6.81 12.01
N SER A 288 -7.15 -8.08 11.78
CA SER A 288 -5.93 -8.51 11.12
C SER A 288 -6.27 -9.22 9.83
N ILE A 289 -5.41 -9.04 8.84
CA ILE A 289 -5.44 -9.87 7.63
C ILE A 289 -4.56 -11.05 7.92
N SER A 290 -5.06 -12.25 7.68
CA SER A 290 -4.31 -13.47 7.90
C SER A 290 -4.40 -14.40 6.72
N LYS A 291 -3.28 -15.02 6.39
CA LYS A 291 -3.17 -16.08 5.40
C LYS A 291 -3.28 -17.43 6.07
N LEU A 292 -4.06 -18.31 5.45
CA LEU A 292 -4.10 -19.71 5.84
C LEU A 292 -2.99 -20.51 5.19
N ILE A 293 -2.29 -21.27 6.02
CA ILE A 293 -1.21 -22.16 5.60
C ILE A 293 -1.63 -23.57 5.98
N PRO A 294 -2.09 -24.40 5.02
CA PRO A 294 -2.37 -25.80 5.31
C PRO A 294 -1.06 -26.50 5.63
N ILE A 295 -1.04 -27.21 6.76
CA ILE A 295 0.14 -27.91 7.26
C ILE A 295 0.04 -29.37 6.85
N PRO A 296 1.02 -29.90 6.09
CA PRO A 296 1.10 -31.33 5.82
C PRO A 296 1.52 -32.10 7.08
N PHE A 297 1.01 -33.32 7.24
CA PHE A 297 1.45 -34.25 8.29
C PHE A 297 1.70 -35.63 7.70
N ALA A 298 2.71 -36.30 8.23
CA ALA A 298 3.05 -37.67 7.91
C ALA A 298 2.06 -38.62 8.56
N TRP A 299 1.57 -39.59 7.78
CA TRP A 299 0.83 -40.72 8.30
C TRP A 299 1.34 -41.98 7.61
N LYS A 300 2.24 -42.71 8.26
CA LYS A 300 2.97 -43.85 7.68
C LYS A 300 3.67 -43.43 6.37
N ASP A 301 3.23 -43.98 5.25
CA ASP A 301 3.75 -43.78 3.90
C ASP A 301 2.98 -42.72 3.09
N VAL A 302 2.02 -42.03 3.72
CA VAL A 302 1.24 -40.97 3.09
C VAL A 302 1.47 -39.61 3.75
N THR A 303 1.24 -38.55 2.98
CA THR A 303 1.19 -37.18 3.48
C THR A 303 -0.26 -36.71 3.44
N CYS A 304 -0.80 -36.29 4.57
CA CYS A 304 -2.15 -35.78 4.71
C CYS A 304 -2.14 -34.26 4.91
N ILE A 305 -2.98 -33.56 4.15
CA ILE A 305 -3.10 -32.10 4.19
C ILE A 305 -4.57 -31.68 4.24
N ALA A 306 -4.86 -30.58 4.93
CA ALA A 306 -6.20 -29.99 4.92
C ALA A 306 -6.60 -29.61 3.48
N GLN A 307 -7.80 -30.01 3.05
CA GLN A 307 -8.36 -29.56 1.78
C GLN A 307 -8.94 -28.16 1.97
N GLN A 308 -8.06 -27.18 2.03
CA GLN A 308 -8.42 -25.78 2.13
C GLN A 308 -7.62 -24.98 1.11
N GLU A 309 -8.32 -24.15 0.34
CA GLU A 309 -7.66 -23.21 -0.56
C GLU A 309 -6.79 -22.24 0.26
N LYS A 310 -5.66 -21.81 -0.32
CA LYS A 310 -4.82 -20.77 0.27
C LYS A 310 -5.60 -19.47 0.20
N GLU A 311 -6.29 -19.13 1.28
CA GLU A 311 -7.12 -17.94 1.38
C GLU A 311 -6.50 -16.91 2.31
N GLU A 312 -6.70 -15.64 1.94
CA GLU A 312 -6.50 -14.50 2.82
C GLU A 312 -7.84 -14.13 3.45
N LEU A 313 -7.82 -13.93 4.77
CA LEU A 313 -9.01 -13.78 5.58
C LEU A 313 -8.89 -12.57 6.50
N TRP A 314 -10.02 -11.90 6.68
CA TRP A 314 -10.25 -10.95 7.74
C TRP A 314 -10.48 -11.70 9.05
N ILE A 315 -9.72 -11.38 10.09
CA ILE A 315 -9.95 -11.89 11.44
C ILE A 315 -10.20 -10.71 12.38
N SER A 316 -11.39 -10.66 12.99
CA SER A 316 -11.70 -9.70 14.06
C SER A 316 -11.29 -10.24 15.43
N SER A 317 -10.60 -9.43 16.22
CA SER A 317 -10.22 -9.77 17.61
C SER A 317 -11.36 -9.63 18.64
N GLU A 318 -12.58 -9.25 18.23
CA GLU A 318 -13.72 -9.09 19.15
C GLU A 318 -14.23 -10.42 19.74
N TYR A 319 -15.05 -10.33 20.81
CA TYR A 319 -15.65 -11.42 21.61
C TYR A 319 -16.30 -12.58 20.85
N ASN A 320 -16.46 -12.47 19.53
CA ASN A 320 -16.99 -13.51 18.66
C ASN A 320 -16.15 -13.64 17.38
N THR A 321 -14.82 -13.76 17.51
CA THR A 321 -13.83 -13.85 16.42
C THR A 321 -14.46 -14.19 15.08
N GLN A 322 -14.59 -13.16 14.25
CA GLN A 322 -15.32 -13.22 12.99
C GLN A 322 -14.30 -13.41 11.88
N VAL A 323 -14.59 -14.35 10.99
CA VAL A 323 -13.76 -14.69 9.84
C VAL A 323 -14.55 -14.42 8.58
N SER A 324 -13.97 -13.64 7.66
CA SER A 324 -14.55 -13.41 6.32
C SER A 324 -13.47 -13.42 5.25
N LYS A 325 -13.81 -13.90 4.06
CA LYS A 325 -12.90 -13.93 2.91
C LYS A 325 -12.53 -12.51 2.47
N ILE A 326 -11.25 -12.30 2.15
CA ILE A 326 -10.77 -11.06 1.55
C ILE A 326 -10.99 -11.14 0.05
N ASN A 327 -11.56 -10.09 -0.55
CA ASN A 327 -11.41 -9.87 -1.97
C ASN A 327 -10.11 -9.10 -2.17
N THR A 328 -9.14 -9.67 -2.90
CA THR A 328 -7.82 -9.04 -3.11
C THR A 328 -7.94 -7.68 -3.81
N GLU A 329 -9.01 -7.44 -4.56
CA GLU A 329 -9.33 -6.13 -5.15
C GLU A 329 -9.61 -5.04 -4.11
N ASP A 330 -10.02 -5.42 -2.89
CA ASP A 330 -10.28 -4.48 -1.80
C ASP A 330 -8.97 -4.02 -1.12
N CYS A 331 -7.82 -4.62 -1.47
CA CYS A 331 -6.49 -4.30 -0.94
C CYS A 331 -5.60 -3.66 -2.01
N LYS A 332 -5.18 -2.41 -1.81
CA LYS A 332 -4.22 -1.72 -2.67
C LYS A 332 -3.13 -1.03 -1.85
N LYS A 333 -1.87 -1.29 -2.24
CA LYS A 333 -0.65 -0.62 -1.74
C LYS A 333 -0.66 -0.34 -0.22
N GLY A 334 -0.91 -1.38 0.58
CA GLY A 334 -0.85 -1.30 2.05
C GLY A 334 -2.14 -0.89 2.76
N LEU A 335 -3.22 -0.56 2.03
CA LEU A 335 -4.55 -0.31 2.60
C LEU A 335 -5.57 -1.33 2.11
N CYS A 336 -6.42 -1.81 3.01
CA CYS A 336 -7.46 -2.79 2.69
C CYS A 336 -8.82 -2.34 3.22
N PHE A 337 -9.78 -2.23 2.30
CA PHE A 337 -11.14 -1.84 2.61
C PHE A 337 -11.96 -3.03 3.11
N MET A 338 -12.60 -2.86 4.27
CA MET A 338 -13.52 -3.84 4.81
C MET A 338 -14.96 -3.44 4.48
N ARG A 339 -15.59 -4.17 3.54
CA ARG A 339 -16.99 -3.94 3.16
C ARG A 339 -17.94 -4.17 4.34
N ARG A 340 -18.93 -3.28 4.49
CA ARG A 340 -20.00 -3.40 5.50
C ARG A 340 -20.91 -4.61 5.27
N VAL A 341 -21.19 -4.92 4.00
CA VAL A 341 -21.97 -6.11 3.62
C VAL A 341 -21.03 -7.31 3.62
N ARG A 342 -21.21 -8.16 4.62
CA ARG A 342 -20.46 -9.39 4.77
C ARG A 342 -21.04 -10.41 3.79
N THR A 343 -20.27 -10.81 2.80
CA THR A 343 -20.57 -12.03 2.06
C THR A 343 -20.69 -13.18 3.07
N GLN A 344 -21.69 -14.04 2.88
CA GLN A 344 -21.92 -15.18 3.77
C GLN A 344 -20.61 -15.92 4.01
N ILE A 345 -20.35 -16.24 5.28
CA ILE A 345 -19.21 -17.07 5.70
C ILE A 345 -19.28 -18.35 4.85
N PRO A 346 -18.32 -18.61 3.94
CA PRO A 346 -18.30 -19.85 3.17
C PRO A 346 -18.32 -21.03 4.14
N SER A 347 -18.86 -22.18 3.73
CA SER A 347 -18.82 -23.40 4.56
C SER A 347 -17.39 -23.72 5.04
N GLU A 348 -16.37 -23.44 4.22
CA GLU A 348 -14.94 -23.54 4.55
C GLU A 348 -14.51 -22.63 5.70
N ALA A 349 -15.10 -21.44 5.83
CA ALA A 349 -14.87 -20.55 6.96
C ALA A 349 -15.47 -21.08 8.27
N THR A 350 -16.33 -22.10 8.23
CA THR A 350 -16.75 -22.84 9.44
C THR A 350 -15.59 -23.64 10.03
N CYS A 351 -14.79 -24.31 9.21
CA CYS A 351 -13.59 -25.03 9.65
C CYS A 351 -12.60 -24.06 10.33
N ILE A 352 -12.30 -22.95 9.66
CA ILE A 352 -11.37 -21.93 10.15
C ILE A 352 -11.85 -21.31 11.46
N ASN A 353 -13.15 -20.99 11.55
CA ASN A 353 -13.76 -20.48 12.77
C ASN A 353 -13.61 -21.49 13.93
N LEU A 354 -13.71 -22.80 13.68
CA LEU A 354 -13.50 -23.82 14.70
C LEU A 354 -12.03 -23.93 15.13
N ILE A 355 -11.09 -23.81 14.20
CA ILE A 355 -9.65 -23.79 14.49
C ILE A 355 -9.31 -22.58 15.37
N ILE A 356 -9.74 -21.39 14.97
CA ILE A 356 -9.46 -20.15 15.71
C ILE A 356 -10.12 -20.18 17.09
N LYS A 357 -11.36 -20.67 17.18
CA LYS A 357 -12.10 -20.79 18.46
C LYS A 357 -11.67 -22.00 19.29
N ARG A 358 -10.70 -22.81 18.83
CA ARG A 358 -10.21 -24.03 19.48
C ARG A 358 -11.33 -25.00 19.87
N LYS A 359 -12.37 -25.11 19.03
CA LYS A 359 -13.54 -25.99 19.27
C LYS A 359 -13.35 -27.32 18.55
N ASN A 360 -13.06 -28.36 19.33
CA ASN A 360 -12.49 -29.61 18.79
C ASN A 360 -13.53 -30.67 18.37
N HIS A 361 -14.79 -30.53 18.77
CA HIS A 361 -15.77 -31.61 18.66
C HIS A 361 -16.39 -31.79 17.26
N LYS A 362 -16.29 -30.80 16.36
CA LYS A 362 -16.81 -30.86 14.97
C LYS A 362 -15.74 -30.66 13.90
N LEU A 363 -14.48 -30.58 14.31
CA LEU A 363 -13.38 -30.19 13.43
C LEU A 363 -13.11 -31.28 12.37
N MET A 364 -13.33 -32.56 12.71
CA MET A 364 -13.20 -33.70 11.79
C MET A 364 -14.28 -33.74 10.70
N GLU A 365 -15.49 -33.31 11.02
CA GLU A 365 -16.63 -33.34 10.08
C GLU A 365 -16.55 -32.19 9.07
N LEU A 366 -16.00 -31.05 9.50
CA LEU A 366 -16.04 -29.80 8.74
C LEU A 366 -14.71 -29.42 8.10
N CYS A 367 -13.59 -30.01 8.54
CA CYS A 367 -12.28 -29.81 7.95
C CYS A 367 -11.80 -31.10 7.27
N GLN A 368 -12.12 -31.27 5.99
CA GLN A 368 -11.71 -32.44 5.23
C GLN A 368 -10.18 -32.46 5.04
N MET A 369 -9.60 -33.65 5.10
CA MET A 369 -8.19 -33.89 4.82
C MET A 369 -8.06 -34.79 3.59
N LYS A 370 -7.09 -34.49 2.73
CA LYS A 370 -6.72 -35.33 1.61
C LYS A 370 -5.32 -35.88 1.81
N CYS A 371 -5.17 -37.19 1.64
CA CYS A 371 -3.90 -37.88 1.80
C CYS A 371 -3.40 -38.37 0.46
N TYR A 372 -2.09 -38.28 0.26
CA TYR A 372 -1.41 -38.69 -0.97
C TYR A 372 -0.23 -39.60 -0.63
N HIS A 373 0.01 -40.62 -1.45
CA HIS A 373 1.17 -41.50 -1.30
C HIS A 373 2.45 -40.75 -1.65
N THR A 374 3.11 -40.21 -0.62
CA THR A 374 4.41 -39.56 -0.72
C THR A 374 5.04 -39.48 0.67
N THR A 375 6.33 -39.81 0.71
CA THR A 375 7.22 -39.69 1.88
C THR A 375 8.34 -38.69 1.61
N LYS A 376 8.15 -37.80 0.62
CA LYS A 376 9.13 -36.76 0.31
C LYS A 376 9.15 -35.75 1.44
N THR A 377 10.35 -35.39 1.92
CA THR A 377 10.55 -34.30 2.87
C THR A 377 9.91 -33.04 2.35
N THR A 378 9.04 -32.42 3.14
CA THR A 378 8.43 -31.13 2.81
C THR A 378 8.63 -30.15 3.95
N VAL A 379 8.99 -28.92 3.59
CA VAL A 379 9.14 -27.81 4.54
C VAL A 379 8.05 -26.81 4.26
N THR A 380 7.25 -26.49 5.27
CA THR A 380 6.20 -25.48 5.23
C THR A 380 6.60 -24.33 6.13
N GLN A 381 6.89 -23.18 5.54
CA GLN A 381 7.27 -21.98 6.28
C GLN A 381 6.03 -21.25 6.81
N ILE A 382 5.93 -21.10 8.14
CA ILE A 382 4.84 -20.39 8.81
C ILE A 382 5.23 -18.93 9.07
N LYS A 383 6.45 -18.70 9.56
CA LYS A 383 7.11 -17.40 9.69
C LYS A 383 8.55 -17.51 9.24
N GLU A 384 9.26 -16.40 9.22
CA GLU A 384 10.67 -16.30 8.85
C GLU A 384 11.52 -17.32 9.64
N ASP A 385 11.21 -17.48 10.93
CA ASP A 385 11.91 -18.35 11.89
C ASP A 385 11.13 -19.60 12.31
N HIS A 386 9.93 -19.83 11.78
CA HIS A 386 9.03 -20.89 12.22
C HIS A 386 8.61 -21.78 11.06
N LEU A 387 9.04 -23.03 11.09
CA LEU A 387 8.93 -24.00 10.02
C LEU A 387 8.25 -25.28 10.50
N ILE A 388 7.51 -25.94 9.60
CA ILE A 388 7.02 -27.30 9.81
C ILE A 388 7.68 -28.24 8.80
N ILE A 389 8.31 -29.32 9.28
CA ILE A 389 8.95 -30.33 8.44
C ILE A 389 8.15 -31.63 8.51
N THR A 390 7.75 -32.16 7.35
CA THR A 390 7.02 -33.44 7.25
C THR A 390 7.88 -34.45 6.50
N HIS A 391 7.86 -35.71 6.97
CA HIS A 391 8.73 -36.78 6.48
C HIS A 391 10.22 -36.40 6.46
N PRO A 392 10.81 -35.89 7.57
CA PRO A 392 12.25 -35.68 7.62
C PRO A 392 12.95 -37.01 7.31
N SER A 393 13.98 -36.97 6.46
CA SER A 393 14.78 -38.16 6.21
C SER A 393 15.78 -38.38 7.35
N ASN A 394 16.34 -39.58 7.43
CA ASN A 394 17.40 -39.87 8.41
C ASN A 394 18.65 -39.00 8.21
N ASP A 395 18.78 -38.36 7.03
CA ASP A 395 19.88 -37.47 6.68
C ASP A 395 19.48 -35.98 6.81
N THR A 396 18.36 -35.67 7.48
CA THR A 396 17.98 -34.29 7.75
C THR A 396 18.77 -33.72 8.93
N GLU A 397 19.50 -32.64 8.70
CA GLU A 397 20.42 -32.02 9.67
C GLU A 397 20.17 -30.51 9.77
N ILE A 398 20.23 -29.98 10.99
CA ILE A 398 20.22 -28.54 11.24
C ILE A 398 21.64 -28.11 11.61
N LEU A 399 22.20 -27.19 10.83
CA LEU A 399 23.54 -26.64 11.01
C LEU A 399 23.45 -25.18 11.39
N CYS A 400 23.86 -24.83 12.60
CA CYS A 400 24.03 -23.46 13.08
C CYS A 400 25.53 -23.15 13.21
N SER A 401 25.93 -21.88 13.18
CA SER A 401 27.34 -21.42 13.10
C SER A 401 28.35 -22.15 14.00
N GLU A 402 27.93 -22.66 15.16
CA GLU A 402 28.80 -23.38 16.10
C GLU A 402 28.23 -24.73 16.57
N ASN A 403 27.02 -25.11 16.13
CA ASN A 403 26.31 -26.30 16.63
C ASN A 403 25.64 -27.07 15.49
N LYS A 404 25.95 -28.37 15.40
CA LYS A 404 25.25 -29.32 14.53
C LYS A 404 24.21 -30.08 15.36
N LYS A 405 22.94 -29.98 14.98
CA LYS A 405 21.86 -30.80 15.56
C LYS A 405 21.29 -31.70 14.46
N ILE A 406 21.51 -33.00 14.60
CA ILE A 406 20.94 -34.00 13.69
C ILE A 406 19.49 -34.22 14.10
N ILE A 407 18.57 -34.18 13.13
CA ILE A 407 17.19 -34.59 13.36
C ILE A 407 17.18 -36.13 13.27
N THR A 408 17.28 -36.80 14.41
CA THR A 408 17.47 -38.26 14.45
C THR A 408 16.19 -39.07 14.37
N GLU A 409 15.02 -38.43 14.38
CA GLU A 409 13.73 -39.11 14.44
C GLU A 409 13.08 -39.22 13.06
N ASN A 410 12.99 -40.45 12.55
CA ASN A 410 12.14 -40.76 11.41
C ASN A 410 10.68 -40.72 11.88
N ILE A 411 9.96 -39.66 11.48
CA ILE A 411 8.61 -39.42 11.98
C ILE A 411 7.61 -40.11 11.08
N THR A 412 7.04 -41.19 11.61
CA THR A 412 5.97 -41.95 10.94
C THR A 412 4.61 -41.27 11.05
N TYR A 413 4.37 -40.52 12.14
CA TYR A 413 3.09 -39.84 12.38
C TYR A 413 3.34 -38.41 12.82
N GLY A 414 2.75 -37.42 12.15
CA GLY A 414 2.82 -36.02 12.55
C GLY A 414 3.84 -35.21 11.73
N ALA A 415 4.43 -34.20 12.34
CA ALA A 415 5.44 -33.34 11.73
C ALA A 415 6.38 -32.75 12.80
N LEU A 416 7.48 -32.11 12.39
CA LEU A 416 8.33 -31.34 13.28
C LEU A 416 8.00 -29.86 13.18
N GLU A 417 7.63 -29.26 14.30
CA GLU A 417 7.63 -27.81 14.48
C GLU A 417 9.05 -27.38 14.85
N VAL A 418 9.66 -26.55 14.00
CA VAL A 418 11.04 -26.07 14.14
C VAL A 418 11.04 -24.55 14.23
N TRP A 419 11.57 -24.02 15.32
CA TRP A 419 11.91 -22.61 15.47
C TRP A 419 13.41 -22.46 15.20
N LEU A 420 13.75 -21.83 14.07
CA LEU A 420 15.07 -21.82 13.47
C LEU A 420 15.71 -20.42 13.57
N PRO A 421 16.85 -20.28 14.28
CA PRO A 421 17.62 -19.03 14.29
C PRO A 421 18.15 -18.65 12.91
N CYS A 422 18.37 -17.34 12.68
CA CYS A 422 18.75 -16.81 11.37
C CYS A 422 20.08 -17.36 10.82
N ASN A 423 21.00 -17.74 11.71
CA ASN A 423 22.32 -18.27 11.38
C ASN A 423 22.34 -19.80 11.21
N CYS A 424 21.17 -20.43 11.16
CA CYS A 424 21.02 -21.86 10.96
C CYS A 424 20.52 -22.18 9.55
N GLN A 425 20.91 -23.36 9.06
CA GLN A 425 20.48 -23.95 7.79
C GLN A 425 19.91 -25.34 8.05
N ILE A 426 19.02 -25.79 7.17
CA ILE A 426 18.51 -27.17 7.18
C ILE A 426 18.96 -27.87 5.91
N TRP A 427 19.61 -29.01 6.11
CA TRP A 427 20.10 -29.89 5.07
C TRP A 427 19.25 -31.16 5.06
N ASP A 428 18.93 -31.67 3.89
CA ASP A 428 18.32 -32.99 3.70
C ASP A 428 19.03 -33.71 2.57
N LYS A 429 19.54 -34.92 2.82
CA LYS A 429 20.28 -35.74 1.83
C LYS A 429 21.39 -34.96 1.12
N LYS A 430 22.14 -34.15 1.87
CA LYS A 430 23.23 -33.26 1.38
C LYS A 430 22.78 -32.09 0.50
N THR A 431 21.49 -31.80 0.42
CA THR A 431 20.97 -30.59 -0.22
C THR A 431 20.47 -29.61 0.83
N ILE A 432 20.79 -28.33 0.67
CA ILE A 432 20.21 -27.28 1.52
C ILE A 432 18.74 -27.13 1.13
N ILE A 433 17.85 -27.35 2.09
CA ILE A 433 16.40 -27.17 1.94
C ILE A 433 15.90 -25.91 2.63
N VAL A 434 16.69 -25.34 3.55
CA VAL A 434 16.47 -24.03 4.16
C VAL A 434 17.81 -23.34 4.32
N GLU A 435 17.96 -22.17 3.71
CA GLU A 435 19.17 -21.34 3.78
C GLU A 435 19.18 -20.47 5.05
N ASN A 436 20.37 -20.01 5.42
CA ASN A 436 20.52 -19.01 6.48
C ASN A 436 20.10 -17.66 5.93
N THR A 437 19.52 -16.82 6.79
CA THR A 437 19.02 -15.51 6.37
C THR A 437 19.98 -14.43 6.84
N PHE A 438 20.48 -13.60 5.91
CA PHE A 438 21.28 -12.42 6.21
C PHE A 438 20.78 -11.20 5.42
N PRO A 439 20.61 -10.02 6.04
CA PRO A 439 20.79 -9.73 7.47
C PRO A 439 19.74 -10.42 8.34
N CYS A 440 20.11 -10.76 9.59
CA CYS A 440 19.16 -11.32 10.56
C CYS A 440 18.11 -10.27 10.93
N ASP A 441 16.83 -10.60 10.76
CA ASP A 441 15.75 -9.79 11.31
C ASP A 441 15.75 -9.92 12.84
N SER A 442 15.77 -8.78 13.54
CA SER A 442 15.70 -8.70 15.02
C SER A 442 14.49 -9.40 15.64
N ARG A 443 13.49 -9.78 14.84
CA ARG A 443 12.26 -10.47 15.27
C ARG A 443 12.38 -12.00 15.26
N VAL A 444 13.46 -12.56 14.71
CA VAL A 444 13.72 -14.01 14.62
C VAL A 444 14.17 -14.52 15.99
N THR A 445 13.76 -15.74 16.36
CA THR A 445 14.26 -16.41 17.57
C THR A 445 15.79 -16.57 17.57
N ASP A 446 16.42 -16.36 18.73
CA ASP A 446 17.85 -16.64 18.92
C ASP A 446 18.13 -18.11 19.26
N TYR A 447 17.10 -18.89 19.57
CA TYR A 447 17.26 -20.29 20.01
C TYR A 447 16.58 -21.29 19.07
N LEU A 448 17.25 -22.42 18.90
CA LEU A 448 16.73 -23.57 18.15
C LEU A 448 15.79 -24.39 19.02
N ASN A 449 14.52 -24.50 18.61
CA ASN A 449 13.55 -25.40 19.22
C ASN A 449 12.98 -26.37 18.19
N ILE A 450 12.88 -27.64 18.57
CA ILE A 450 12.33 -28.70 17.72
C ILE A 450 11.32 -29.46 18.57
N SER A 451 10.07 -29.51 18.14
CA SER A 451 9.02 -30.27 18.80
C SER A 451 8.25 -31.12 17.81
N HIS A 452 7.96 -32.34 18.20
CA HIS A 452 7.06 -33.21 17.44
C HIS A 452 5.61 -32.75 17.63
N ILE A 453 4.88 -32.60 16.53
CA ILE A 453 3.49 -32.17 16.53
C ILE A 453 2.60 -33.21 15.84
N ILE A 454 1.41 -33.40 16.40
CA ILE A 454 0.39 -34.30 15.86
C ILE A 454 -0.90 -33.49 15.66
N PRO A 455 -1.62 -33.67 14.54
CA PRO A 455 -2.92 -33.05 14.32
C PRO A 455 -3.89 -33.43 15.43
N GLN A 456 -4.55 -32.43 16.00
CA GLN A 456 -5.55 -32.66 17.03
C GLN A 456 -6.69 -33.59 16.55
N GLN A 457 -6.99 -33.56 15.26
CA GLN A 457 -7.88 -34.47 14.54
C GLN A 457 -7.63 -35.94 14.82
N TRP A 458 -6.36 -36.31 15.01
CA TRP A 458 -5.94 -37.69 15.16
C TRP A 458 -6.09 -38.17 16.62
N THR A 459 -6.48 -37.32 17.56
CA THR A 459 -6.69 -37.74 18.96
C THR A 459 -7.94 -38.60 19.17
N LYS A 460 -8.88 -38.63 18.22
CA LYS A 460 -10.08 -39.49 18.24
C LYS A 460 -10.01 -40.54 17.12
N TRP A 461 -9.09 -41.49 17.24
CA TRP A 461 -8.76 -42.49 16.21
C TRP A 461 -9.83 -43.53 15.85
N ALA A 462 -11.01 -43.53 16.45
CA ALA A 462 -11.99 -44.60 16.20
C ALA A 462 -12.67 -44.54 14.81
N THR A 463 -12.60 -43.40 14.10
CA THR A 463 -13.41 -43.19 12.88
C THR A 463 -12.70 -42.32 11.84
N MET A 464 -11.60 -42.82 11.24
CA MET A 464 -11.08 -42.26 9.97
C MET A 464 -11.07 -43.30 8.86
N PRO A 465 -11.14 -42.86 7.58
CA PRO A 465 -11.49 -43.74 6.46
C PRO A 465 -10.44 -44.83 6.30
N LYS A 466 -10.92 -46.07 6.14
CA LYS A 466 -10.08 -47.16 5.65
C LYS A 466 -9.53 -46.72 4.30
N THR A 467 -8.20 -46.71 4.16
CA THR A 467 -7.53 -46.56 2.88
C THR A 467 -8.13 -47.58 1.91
N ASN A 468 -8.84 -47.09 0.90
CA ASN A 468 -9.42 -47.97 -0.11
C ASN A 468 -8.28 -48.39 -1.04
N ASP A 469 -7.58 -49.46 -0.67
CA ASP A 469 -6.70 -50.19 -1.56
C ASP A 469 -7.55 -50.78 -2.69
N ARG A 470 -7.79 -49.99 -3.75
CA ARG A 470 -7.78 -50.41 -5.17
C ARG A 470 -8.47 -49.40 -6.08
N LYS A 471 -7.71 -49.06 -7.13
CA LYS A 471 -8.06 -48.51 -8.45
C LYS A 471 -8.15 -46.99 -8.58
N HIS A 472 -7.36 -46.51 -9.53
CA HIS A 472 -7.58 -45.33 -10.35
C HIS A 472 -9.05 -44.92 -10.41
N ASN A 473 -9.39 -43.84 -9.73
CA ASN A 473 -9.86 -42.61 -10.32
C ASN A 473 -10.10 -41.62 -9.18
N GLU A 474 -9.94 -40.35 -9.51
CA GLU A 474 -10.26 -39.21 -8.68
C GLU A 474 -11.59 -39.44 -7.94
N LEU A 475 -11.53 -39.42 -6.61
CA LEU A 475 -12.69 -39.29 -5.77
C LEU A 475 -12.63 -37.89 -5.15
N HIS A 476 -13.48 -37.02 -5.67
CA HIS A 476 -14.03 -35.89 -4.92
C HIS A 476 -14.78 -36.46 -3.72
N ILE A 477 -14.45 -35.98 -2.52
CA ILE A 477 -15.21 -36.14 -1.27
C ILE A 477 -15.75 -34.77 -0.90
#